data_AF-A0A2V6CZN1-F1
#
_entry.id   AF-A0A2V6CZN1-F1
#
_cell.length_a   1.000
_cell.length_b   1.000
_cell.length_c   1.000
_cell.angle_alpha   90.00
_cell.angle_beta   90.00
_cell.angle_gamma   90.00
#
_symmetry.space_group_name_H-M   'P 1'
#
loop_
_entity.id
_entity.type
_entity.pdbx_description
1 polymer ?
#
loop_
_entity_poly.entity_id
_entity_poly.type
_entity_poly.pdbx_seq_one_letter_code
_entity_poly.pdbx_strand_id
1 'polypeptide(L)'
;MLDRAVREHSASSELMIWLCRERANWPKLVTPEILPAILSAIERDQHNEASRSSRLRDLLLEDRDLISDVFAGTDVSVARDIMRRLLLTPVFDGLTKRSLMARMIKLYPELESMATGAQPEEKAESLIVSWSSLHKRQQEYEEIVNKKIPENSREIGVARSYGDLRENFEFKAAKQMQAVLMRRKSELEHMLHHARGTDFSNADTTQISIGTIVTLREVDSGQEESYTVLGAWDGDPERHIISYQTAIG
;
A
#
# COMPACT_ATOMS: atom_id res chain seq x y z
N MET A 1 27.14 -20.01 -12.72
CA MET A 1 25.94 -19.72 -13.55
C MET A 1 24.70 -19.56 -12.68
N LEU A 2 24.40 -20.53 -11.80
CA LEU A 2 23.22 -20.49 -10.92
C LEU A 2 23.24 -19.35 -9.87
N ASP A 3 24.35 -19.19 -9.13
CA ASP A 3 24.52 -18.09 -8.16
C ASP A 3 24.31 -16.70 -8.79
N ARG A 4 24.86 -16.49 -9.99
CA ARG A 4 24.65 -15.27 -10.77
C ARG A 4 23.17 -15.05 -11.13
N ALA A 5 22.48 -16.11 -11.58
CA ALA A 5 21.06 -16.02 -11.94
C ALA A 5 20.17 -15.73 -10.72
N VAL A 6 20.54 -16.21 -9.53
CA VAL A 6 19.87 -15.86 -8.28
C VAL A 6 20.09 -14.38 -7.95
N ARG A 7 21.34 -13.89 -7.95
CA ARG A 7 21.64 -12.48 -7.65
C ARG A 7 21.08 -11.48 -8.65
N GLU A 8 21.03 -11.86 -9.93
CA GLU A 8 20.43 -11.04 -11.00
C GLU A 8 18.90 -11.23 -11.08
N HIS A 9 18.31 -12.02 -10.17
CA HIS A 9 16.90 -12.40 -10.14
C HIS A 9 16.36 -12.95 -11.47
N SER A 10 17.21 -13.54 -12.32
CA SER A 10 16.88 -14.05 -13.65
C SER A 10 16.55 -15.55 -13.65
N ALA A 11 16.66 -16.23 -12.51
CA ALA A 11 16.31 -17.64 -12.35
C ALA A 11 14.82 -17.92 -12.64
N SER A 12 14.53 -19.04 -13.31
CA SER A 12 13.15 -19.48 -13.58
C SER A 12 12.49 -20.10 -12.35
N SER A 13 11.16 -20.20 -12.34
CA SER A 13 10.43 -20.83 -11.23
C SER A 13 10.82 -22.29 -11.02
N GLU A 14 11.04 -23.08 -12.08
CA GLU A 14 11.51 -24.47 -11.96
C GLU A 14 12.88 -24.56 -11.28
N LEU A 15 13.79 -23.64 -11.64
CA LEU A 15 15.13 -23.61 -11.07
C LEU A 15 15.08 -23.21 -9.59
N MET A 16 14.21 -22.28 -9.23
CA MET A 16 13.98 -21.89 -7.84
C MET A 16 13.34 -23.02 -7.02
N ILE A 17 12.36 -23.73 -7.57
CA ILE A 17 11.75 -24.91 -6.94
C ILE A 17 12.83 -25.98 -6.68
N TRP A 18 13.64 -26.29 -7.68
CA TRP A 18 14.73 -27.26 -7.55
C TRP A 18 15.73 -26.83 -6.47
N LEU A 19 16.20 -25.57 -6.51
CA LEU A 19 17.18 -25.07 -5.55
C LEU A 19 16.64 -25.08 -4.12
N CYS A 20 15.37 -24.71 -3.91
CA CYS A 20 14.74 -24.75 -2.60
C CYS A 20 14.66 -26.19 -2.06
N ARG A 21 14.35 -27.17 -2.92
CA ARG A 21 14.28 -28.60 -2.51
C ARG A 21 15.66 -29.20 -2.22
N GLU A 22 16.67 -28.81 -3.00
CA GLU A 22 18.04 -29.35 -2.88
C GLU A 22 18.93 -28.53 -1.94
N ARG A 23 18.40 -27.52 -1.24
CA ARG A 23 19.17 -26.54 -0.45
C ARG A 23 20.16 -27.16 0.55
N ALA A 24 19.81 -28.30 1.15
CA ALA A 24 20.69 -29.01 2.09
C ALA A 24 21.98 -29.53 1.42
N ASN A 25 21.91 -29.88 0.13
CA ASN A 25 23.04 -30.38 -0.65
C ASN A 25 23.91 -29.23 -1.22
N TRP A 26 23.40 -28.00 -1.20
CA TRP A 26 24.04 -26.84 -1.83
C TRP A 26 24.14 -25.61 -0.91
N PRO A 27 24.73 -25.72 0.29
CA PRO A 27 24.72 -24.64 1.29
C PRO A 27 25.37 -23.33 0.79
N LYS A 28 26.32 -23.40 -0.15
CA LYS A 28 26.95 -22.21 -0.74
C LYS A 28 26.02 -21.38 -1.62
N LEU A 29 24.91 -21.95 -2.08
CA LEU A 29 23.91 -21.28 -2.91
C LEU A 29 22.71 -20.80 -2.08
N VAL A 30 22.59 -21.26 -0.84
CA VAL A 30 21.55 -20.88 0.09
C VAL A 30 21.91 -19.52 0.67
N THR A 31 21.38 -18.47 0.05
CA THR A 31 21.65 -17.08 0.42
C THR A 31 20.34 -16.31 0.53
N PRO A 32 20.30 -15.20 1.28
CA PRO A 32 19.09 -14.38 1.43
C PRO A 32 18.47 -13.92 0.11
N GLU A 33 19.27 -13.79 -0.95
CA GLU A 33 18.84 -13.41 -2.31
C GLU A 33 17.88 -14.42 -2.95
N ILE A 34 17.78 -15.64 -2.41
CA ILE A 34 16.77 -16.62 -2.84
C ILE A 34 15.36 -16.05 -2.69
N LEU A 35 15.05 -15.35 -1.60
CA LEU A 35 13.68 -14.85 -1.38
C LEU A 35 13.30 -13.76 -2.41
N PRO A 36 14.10 -12.70 -2.64
CA PRO A 36 13.89 -11.77 -3.74
C PRO A 36 13.82 -12.45 -5.12
N ALA A 37 14.68 -13.44 -5.40
CA ALA A 37 14.65 -14.18 -6.66
C ALA A 37 13.35 -14.96 -6.85
N ILE A 38 12.81 -15.58 -5.78
CA ILE A 38 11.49 -16.23 -5.78
C ILE A 38 10.40 -15.20 -6.08
N LEU A 39 10.39 -14.06 -5.40
CA LEU A 39 9.40 -13.00 -5.62
C LEU A 39 9.39 -12.55 -7.09
N SER A 40 10.57 -12.28 -7.66
CA SER A 40 10.71 -11.87 -9.06
C SER A 40 10.32 -12.97 -10.05
N ALA A 41 10.60 -14.25 -9.73
CA ALA A 41 10.17 -15.37 -10.57
C ALA A 41 8.65 -15.53 -10.58
N ILE A 42 8.01 -15.45 -9.41
CA ILE A 42 6.55 -15.51 -9.30
C ILE A 42 5.92 -14.34 -10.05
N GLU A 43 6.44 -13.11 -9.88
CA GLU A 43 5.95 -11.91 -10.57
C GLU A 43 6.01 -12.02 -12.09
N ARG A 44 7.11 -12.53 -12.65
CA ARG A 44 7.22 -12.78 -14.10
C ARG A 44 6.19 -13.81 -14.60
N ASP A 45 6.02 -14.89 -13.84
CA ASP A 45 5.13 -15.99 -14.21
C ASP A 45 3.64 -15.65 -13.94
N GLN A 46 3.32 -14.58 -13.20
CA GLN A 46 1.93 -14.10 -13.12
C GLN A 46 1.37 -13.67 -14.48
N HIS A 47 2.25 -13.35 -15.43
CA HIS A 47 1.89 -13.03 -16.81
C HIS A 47 2.01 -14.24 -17.78
N ASN A 48 2.53 -15.40 -17.33
CA ASN A 48 2.79 -16.58 -18.16
C ASN A 48 2.44 -17.89 -17.42
N GLU A 49 1.51 -18.69 -17.95
CA GLU A 49 1.09 -20.01 -17.42
C GLU A 49 0.88 -20.09 -15.89
N ALA A 50 -0.38 -19.93 -15.45
CA ALA A 50 -0.80 -19.92 -14.05
C ALA A 50 -0.33 -21.11 -13.16
N SER A 51 -0.02 -22.27 -13.75
CA SER A 51 0.35 -23.51 -13.03
C SER A 51 1.78 -23.55 -12.48
N ARG A 52 2.73 -22.80 -13.06
CA ARG A 52 4.13 -22.78 -12.57
C ARG A 52 4.33 -21.79 -11.43
N SER A 53 3.74 -20.60 -11.58
CA SER A 53 3.69 -19.58 -10.54
C SER A 53 3.05 -20.10 -9.25
N SER A 54 2.01 -20.94 -9.35
CA SER A 54 1.36 -21.56 -8.19
C SER A 54 2.30 -22.50 -7.43
N ARG A 55 3.02 -23.40 -8.10
CA ARG A 55 3.90 -24.38 -7.42
C ARG A 55 5.03 -23.75 -6.63
N LEU A 56 5.65 -22.68 -7.13
CA LEU A 56 6.71 -21.98 -6.41
C LEU A 56 6.14 -21.17 -5.23
N ARG A 57 4.96 -20.58 -5.40
CA ARG A 57 4.23 -19.92 -4.31
C ARG A 57 3.87 -20.91 -3.21
N ASP A 58 3.33 -22.07 -3.57
CA ASP A 58 2.95 -23.13 -2.63
C ASP A 58 4.17 -23.61 -1.86
N LEU A 59 5.30 -23.86 -2.54
CA LEU A 59 6.56 -24.24 -1.90
C LEU A 59 7.02 -23.22 -0.85
N LEU A 60 6.95 -21.92 -1.16
CA LEU A 60 7.35 -20.85 -0.22
C LEU A 60 6.48 -20.84 1.05
N LEU A 61 5.19 -21.17 0.92
CA LEU A 61 4.22 -21.13 2.02
C LEU A 61 4.19 -22.42 2.84
N GLU A 62 4.34 -23.57 2.19
CA GLU A 62 4.27 -24.89 2.82
C GLU A 62 5.57 -25.28 3.52
N ASP A 63 6.72 -24.93 2.93
CA ASP A 63 8.02 -25.23 3.52
C ASP A 63 8.32 -24.27 4.67
N ARG A 64 8.12 -24.75 5.91
CA ARG A 64 8.26 -23.95 7.14
C ARG A 64 9.71 -23.63 7.49
N ASP A 65 10.67 -24.38 6.98
CA ASP A 65 12.09 -24.25 7.30
C ASP A 65 12.85 -23.41 6.26
N LEU A 66 12.28 -23.21 5.06
CA LEU A 66 12.92 -22.45 3.99
C LEU A 66 13.43 -21.07 4.43
N ILE A 67 12.62 -20.29 5.16
CA ILE A 67 13.04 -18.96 5.64
C ILE A 67 14.17 -19.06 6.68
N SER A 68 14.14 -20.03 7.60
CA SER A 68 15.25 -20.22 8.54
C SER A 68 16.53 -20.65 7.85
N ASP A 69 16.43 -21.51 6.83
CA ASP A 69 17.60 -22.03 6.11
C ASP A 69 18.23 -20.94 5.23
N VAL A 70 17.41 -20.14 4.53
CA VAL A 70 17.85 -19.06 3.63
C VAL A 70 18.50 -17.90 4.39
N PHE A 71 18.02 -17.61 5.60
CA PHE A 71 18.51 -16.50 6.41
C PHE A 71 19.49 -16.94 7.51
N ALA A 72 19.92 -18.20 7.54
CA ALA A 72 20.87 -18.68 8.54
C ALA A 72 22.18 -17.86 8.48
N GLY A 73 22.59 -17.28 9.61
CA GLY A 73 23.81 -16.46 9.68
C GLY A 73 23.77 -15.14 8.90
N THR A 74 22.59 -14.65 8.55
CA THR A 74 22.42 -13.38 7.82
C THR A 74 22.36 -12.20 8.77
N ASP A 75 22.92 -11.06 8.35
CA ASP A 75 22.86 -9.82 9.12
C ASP A 75 21.44 -9.22 9.13
N VAL A 76 21.04 -8.67 10.28
CA VAL A 76 19.71 -8.07 10.48
C VAL A 76 19.41 -6.93 9.49
N SER A 77 20.43 -6.20 9.01
CA SER A 77 20.27 -5.15 7.99
C SER A 77 19.86 -5.72 6.63
N VAL A 78 20.43 -6.86 6.23
CA VAL A 78 20.06 -7.56 5.00
C VAL A 78 18.65 -8.16 5.13
N ALA A 79 18.35 -8.75 6.27
CA ALA A 79 17.00 -9.27 6.56
C ALA A 79 15.94 -8.15 6.51
N ARG A 80 16.23 -6.98 7.06
CA ARG A 80 15.39 -5.77 7.00
C ARG A 80 15.12 -5.35 5.56
N ASP A 81 16.14 -5.27 4.72
CA ASP A 81 15.97 -4.83 3.34
C ASP A 81 15.14 -5.81 2.50
N ILE A 82 15.30 -7.11 2.73
CA ILE A 82 14.47 -8.12 2.08
C ILE A 82 13.02 -8.08 2.60
N MET A 83 12.82 -7.87 3.90
CA MET A 83 11.49 -7.71 4.49
C MET A 83 10.75 -6.48 3.91
N ARG A 84 11.45 -5.38 3.63
CA ARG A 84 10.87 -4.22 2.90
C ARG A 84 10.41 -4.60 1.50
N ARG A 85 11.18 -5.40 0.76
CA ARG A 85 10.78 -5.88 -0.58
C ARG A 85 9.55 -6.79 -0.50
N LEU A 86 9.47 -7.63 0.53
CA LEU A 86 8.29 -8.47 0.80
C LEU A 86 7.04 -7.64 1.15
N LEU A 87 7.20 -6.52 1.86
CA LEU A 87 6.09 -5.60 2.13
C LEU A 87 5.56 -4.95 0.84
N LEU A 88 6.47 -4.50 -0.02
CA LEU A 88 6.15 -3.73 -1.22
C LEU A 88 5.72 -4.58 -2.43
N THR A 89 6.00 -5.90 -2.44
CA THR A 89 5.69 -6.73 -3.62
C THR A 89 4.19 -6.82 -3.90
N PRO A 90 3.73 -6.71 -5.16
CA PRO A 90 2.32 -6.93 -5.52
C PRO A 90 1.94 -8.42 -5.56
N VAL A 91 2.91 -9.32 -5.42
CA VAL A 91 2.74 -10.77 -5.68
C VAL A 91 1.80 -11.46 -4.68
N PHE A 92 1.78 -10.97 -3.43
CA PHE A 92 1.06 -11.59 -2.32
C PHE A 92 -0.01 -10.66 -1.74
N ASP A 93 -1.08 -11.25 -1.22
CA ASP A 93 -2.09 -10.53 -0.44
C ASP A 93 -1.56 -10.20 0.97
N GLY A 94 -2.31 -9.37 1.70
CA GLY A 94 -1.88 -8.92 3.03
C GLY A 94 -1.69 -10.07 4.03
N LEU A 95 -2.52 -11.11 3.97
CA LEU A 95 -2.44 -12.25 4.88
C LEU A 95 -1.18 -13.09 4.62
N THR A 96 -0.89 -13.38 3.35
CA THR A 96 0.32 -14.14 2.96
C THR A 96 1.58 -13.39 3.33
N LYS A 97 1.63 -12.06 3.08
CA LYS A 97 2.75 -11.21 3.51
C LYS A 97 2.96 -11.28 5.02
N ARG A 98 1.88 -11.16 5.82
CA ARG A 98 1.96 -11.26 7.30
C ARG A 98 2.51 -12.60 7.77
N SER A 99 2.10 -13.71 7.15
CA SER A 99 2.61 -15.05 7.48
C SER A 99 4.12 -15.18 7.24
N LEU A 100 4.59 -14.74 6.07
CA LEU A 100 6.01 -14.76 5.73
C LEU A 100 6.84 -13.82 6.63
N MET A 101 6.29 -12.64 6.95
CA MET A 101 6.91 -11.71 7.89
C MET A 101 7.02 -12.29 9.30
N ALA A 102 5.98 -12.95 9.80
CA ALA A 102 6.02 -13.59 11.12
C ALA A 102 7.14 -14.64 11.22
N ARG A 103 7.41 -15.36 10.13
CA ARG A 103 8.54 -16.30 10.05
C ARG A 103 9.90 -15.59 10.10
N MET A 104 10.04 -14.45 9.42
CA MET A 104 11.26 -13.63 9.49
C MET A 104 11.44 -13.02 10.89
N ILE A 105 10.38 -12.52 11.52
CA ILE A 105 10.41 -11.94 12.88
C ILE A 105 10.81 -12.97 13.92
N LYS A 106 10.36 -14.22 13.76
CA LYS A 106 10.79 -15.31 14.63
C LYS A 106 12.32 -15.51 14.63
N LEU A 107 12.99 -15.19 13.52
CA LEU A 107 14.46 -15.25 13.41
C LEU A 107 15.12 -13.94 13.85
N TYR A 108 14.46 -12.81 13.59
CA TYR A 108 14.94 -11.46 13.87
C TYR A 108 13.89 -10.66 14.63
N PRO A 109 13.79 -10.82 15.96
CA PRO A 109 12.80 -10.12 16.77
C PRO A 109 12.88 -8.59 16.64
N GLU A 110 14.05 -8.03 16.33
CA GLU A 110 14.19 -6.57 16.12
C GLU A 110 13.41 -6.05 14.90
N LEU A 111 12.97 -6.95 14.01
CA LEU A 111 12.14 -6.60 12.85
C LEU A 111 10.64 -6.68 13.14
N GLU A 112 10.22 -7.03 14.36
CA GLU A 112 8.80 -7.09 14.75
C GLU A 112 8.07 -5.78 14.40
N SER A 113 8.77 -4.67 14.62
CA SER A 113 8.30 -3.33 14.36
C SER A 113 7.92 -3.10 12.89
N MET A 114 8.51 -3.86 11.97
CA MET A 114 8.21 -3.77 10.54
C MET A 114 6.92 -4.49 10.12
N ALA A 115 6.50 -5.55 10.84
CA ALA A 115 5.25 -6.26 10.52
C ALA A 115 4.05 -5.75 11.30
N THR A 116 4.28 -5.21 12.50
CA THR A 116 3.25 -4.56 13.31
C THR A 116 2.92 -3.15 12.80
N GLY A 117 3.73 -2.62 11.86
CA GLY A 117 3.67 -1.22 11.47
C GLY A 117 4.21 -0.29 12.56
N ALA A 118 4.88 -0.82 13.58
CA ALA A 118 5.64 -0.01 14.52
C ALA A 118 6.92 0.51 13.83
N GLN A 119 6.74 1.61 13.11
CA GLN A 119 7.59 2.75 13.44
C GLN A 119 7.52 2.94 14.98
N PRO A 120 8.51 3.55 15.66
CA PRO A 120 8.12 4.30 16.85
C PRO A 120 6.86 5.07 16.46
N GLU A 121 5.82 5.13 17.30
CA GLU A 121 4.78 6.11 17.07
C GLU A 121 5.45 7.51 17.07
N GLU A 122 6.09 7.93 15.97
CA GLU A 122 5.56 9.07 15.28
C GLU A 122 4.10 8.69 15.11
N LYS A 123 3.23 9.27 15.93
CA LYS A 123 1.82 9.39 15.62
C LYS A 123 1.76 9.58 14.10
N ALA A 124 1.43 8.55 13.34
CA ALA A 124 0.84 8.78 12.03
C ALA A 124 -0.44 9.49 12.42
N GLU A 125 -0.39 10.82 12.44
CA GLU A 125 -1.42 11.66 13.03
C GLU A 125 -2.74 11.16 12.47
N SER A 126 -3.51 10.50 13.33
CA SER A 126 -4.79 9.94 12.93
C SER A 126 -5.55 11.09 12.31
N LEU A 127 -5.91 10.97 11.04
CA LEU A 127 -6.43 12.12 10.32
C LEU A 127 -7.83 12.40 10.84
N ILE A 128 -7.95 13.38 11.74
CA ILE A 128 -9.22 13.74 12.36
C ILE A 128 -10.10 14.45 11.33
N VAL A 129 -11.30 13.95 11.13
CA VAL A 129 -12.25 14.41 10.11
C VAL A 129 -13.67 14.32 10.66
N SER A 130 -14.60 15.12 10.13
CA SER A 130 -16.01 14.95 10.48
C SER A 130 -16.54 13.61 9.96
N TRP A 131 -17.52 13.03 10.66
CA TRP A 131 -18.27 11.88 10.16
C TRP A 131 -18.85 12.12 8.77
N SER A 132 -19.30 13.34 8.49
CA SER A 132 -19.86 13.71 7.19
C SER A 132 -18.83 13.61 6.06
N SER A 133 -17.62 14.10 6.28
CA SER A 133 -16.53 14.07 5.31
C SER A 133 -15.94 12.68 5.12
N LEU A 134 -15.90 11.87 6.19
CA LEU A 134 -15.52 10.47 6.12
C LEU A 134 -16.51 9.67 5.26
N HIS A 135 -17.81 9.84 5.50
CA HIS A 135 -18.85 9.16 4.74
C HIS A 135 -18.83 9.56 3.26
N LYS A 136 -18.65 10.85 2.94
CA LYS A 136 -18.51 11.31 1.55
C LYS A 136 -17.37 10.60 0.80
N ARG A 137 -16.19 10.47 1.42
CA ARG A 137 -15.05 9.77 0.79
C ARG A 137 -15.25 8.27 0.70
N GLN A 138 -15.94 7.67 1.66
CA GLN A 138 -16.30 6.26 1.61
C GLN A 138 -17.27 5.97 0.45
N GLN A 139 -18.26 6.84 0.25
CA GLN A 139 -19.17 6.77 -0.90
C GLN A 139 -18.43 6.96 -2.24
N GLU A 140 -17.51 7.93 -2.32
CA GLU A 140 -16.68 8.13 -3.51
C GLU A 140 -15.85 6.88 -3.82
N TYR A 141 -15.24 6.28 -2.81
CA TYR A 141 -14.47 5.05 -2.94
C TYR A 141 -15.34 3.89 -3.44
N GLU A 142 -16.50 3.67 -2.83
CA GLU A 142 -17.44 2.63 -3.24
C GLU A 142 -17.94 2.83 -4.68
N GLU A 143 -18.21 4.08 -5.08
CA GLU A 143 -18.60 4.40 -6.45
C GLU A 143 -17.48 4.06 -7.44
N ILE A 144 -16.23 4.40 -7.12
CA ILE A 144 -15.07 4.10 -7.97
C ILE A 144 -14.90 2.59 -8.13
N VAL A 145 -14.93 1.84 -7.03
CA VAL A 145 -14.66 0.40 -7.03
C VAL A 145 -15.81 -0.38 -7.65
N ASN A 146 -17.05 -0.08 -7.27
CA ASN A 146 -18.20 -0.92 -7.62
C ASN A 146 -18.90 -0.50 -8.92
N LYS A 147 -18.68 0.74 -9.40
CA LYS A 147 -19.32 1.25 -10.63
C LYS A 147 -18.29 1.65 -11.69
N LYS A 148 -17.45 2.64 -11.40
CA LYS A 148 -16.61 3.30 -12.43
C LYS A 148 -15.54 2.37 -13.01
N ILE A 149 -14.83 1.59 -12.17
CA ILE A 149 -13.81 0.65 -12.64
C ILE A 149 -14.43 -0.49 -13.49
N PRO A 150 -15.52 -1.15 -13.06
CA PRO A 150 -16.23 -2.12 -13.90
C PRO A 150 -16.72 -1.55 -15.23
N GLU A 151 -17.31 -0.36 -15.22
CA GLU A 151 -17.80 0.33 -16.42
C GLU A 151 -16.65 0.62 -17.41
N ASN A 152 -15.58 1.25 -16.93
CA ASN A 152 -14.39 1.52 -17.74
C ASN A 152 -13.76 0.23 -18.28
N SER A 153 -13.79 -0.87 -17.52
CA SER A 153 -13.31 -2.17 -18.01
C SER A 153 -14.15 -2.71 -19.17
N ARG A 154 -15.47 -2.48 -19.16
CA ARG A 154 -16.35 -2.80 -20.29
C ARG A 154 -16.05 -1.92 -21.51
N GLU A 155 -15.87 -0.61 -21.31
CA GLU A 155 -15.51 0.33 -22.38
C GLU A 155 -14.21 -0.07 -23.08
N ILE A 156 -13.18 -0.46 -22.31
CA ILE A 156 -11.91 -0.96 -22.87
C ILE A 156 -12.15 -2.23 -23.70
N GLY A 157 -13.03 -3.13 -23.23
CA GLY A 157 -13.40 -4.34 -23.95
C GLY A 157 -14.09 -4.05 -25.28
N VAL A 158 -15.03 -3.10 -25.30
CA VAL A 158 -15.73 -2.64 -26.50
C VAL A 158 -14.75 -1.96 -27.46
N ALA A 159 -13.95 -1.00 -26.98
CA ALA A 159 -12.94 -0.31 -27.77
C ALA A 159 -11.94 -1.29 -28.41
N ARG A 160 -11.59 -2.38 -27.71
CA ARG A 160 -10.69 -3.42 -28.22
C ARG A 160 -11.29 -4.18 -29.41
N SER A 161 -12.61 -4.31 -29.48
CA SER A 161 -13.27 -5.09 -30.54
C SER A 161 -13.23 -4.44 -31.93
N TYR A 162 -12.89 -3.15 -32.02
CA TYR A 162 -12.80 -2.41 -33.29
C TYR A 162 -11.51 -2.66 -34.10
N GLY A 163 -10.63 -3.57 -33.66
CA GLY A 163 -9.57 -4.15 -34.49
C GLY A 163 -8.27 -3.34 -34.58
N ASP A 164 -8.32 -2.07 -35.01
CA ASP A 164 -7.09 -1.26 -35.15
C ASP A 164 -6.79 -0.44 -33.88
N LEU A 165 -6.09 -1.06 -32.94
CA LEU A 165 -5.79 -0.49 -31.62
C LEU A 165 -4.72 0.62 -31.66
N ARG A 166 -3.95 0.74 -32.75
CA ARG A 166 -2.86 1.72 -32.84
C ARG A 166 -3.39 3.13 -33.09
N GLU A 167 -4.48 3.27 -33.82
CA GLU A 167 -5.15 4.54 -34.12
C GLU A 167 -6.40 4.80 -33.28
N ASN A 168 -6.93 3.80 -32.57
CA ASN A 168 -8.14 3.93 -31.77
C ASN A 168 -7.95 4.88 -30.57
N PHE A 169 -8.49 6.10 -30.70
CA PHE A 169 -8.43 7.15 -29.69
C PHE A 169 -9.25 6.77 -28.45
N GLU A 170 -10.40 6.12 -28.63
CA GLU A 170 -11.28 5.67 -27.57
C GLU A 170 -10.59 4.65 -26.65
N PHE A 171 -9.82 3.73 -27.21
CA PHE A 171 -9.06 2.74 -26.45
C PHE A 171 -7.97 3.40 -25.59
N LYS A 172 -7.23 4.35 -26.16
CA LYS A 172 -6.18 5.10 -25.43
C LYS A 172 -6.79 5.93 -24.30
N ALA A 173 -7.89 6.64 -24.57
CA ALA A 173 -8.61 7.42 -23.57
C ALA A 173 -9.14 6.53 -22.43
N ALA A 174 -9.77 5.39 -22.78
CA ALA A 174 -10.29 4.46 -21.78
C ALA A 174 -9.17 3.87 -20.90
N LYS A 175 -7.99 3.58 -21.47
CA LYS A 175 -6.81 3.14 -20.73
C LYS A 175 -6.23 4.21 -19.81
N GLN A 176 -6.19 5.47 -20.25
CA GLN A 176 -5.78 6.57 -19.40
C GLN A 176 -6.76 6.77 -18.24
N MET A 177 -8.06 6.69 -18.50
CA MET A 177 -9.10 6.76 -17.48
C MET A 177 -8.96 5.62 -16.46
N GLN A 178 -8.64 4.40 -16.92
CA GLN A 178 -8.33 3.27 -16.03
C GLN A 178 -7.20 3.60 -15.05
N ALA A 179 -6.11 4.22 -15.54
CA ALA A 179 -4.99 4.61 -14.70
C ALA A 179 -5.36 5.68 -13.67
N VAL A 180 -6.20 6.66 -14.07
CA VAL A 180 -6.72 7.70 -13.17
C VAL A 180 -7.59 7.07 -12.07
N LEU A 181 -8.52 6.17 -12.43
CA LEU A 181 -9.40 5.48 -11.48
C LEU A 181 -8.61 4.63 -10.48
N MET A 182 -7.60 3.88 -10.95
CA MET A 182 -6.77 3.05 -10.07
C MET A 182 -5.90 3.89 -9.13
N ARG A 183 -5.34 5.01 -9.60
CA ARG A 183 -4.62 5.95 -8.73
C ARG A 183 -5.56 6.51 -7.65
N ARG A 184 -6.73 7.02 -8.05
CA ARG A 184 -7.70 7.60 -7.12
C ARG A 184 -8.19 6.58 -6.09
N LYS A 185 -8.41 5.33 -6.51
CA LYS A 185 -8.74 4.23 -5.62
C LYS A 185 -7.66 4.06 -4.54
N SER A 186 -6.40 3.95 -4.95
CA SER A 186 -5.27 3.75 -4.02
C SER A 186 -5.10 4.93 -3.06
N GLU A 187 -5.29 6.17 -3.53
CA GLU A 187 -5.27 7.37 -2.69
C GLU A 187 -6.37 7.32 -1.63
N LEU A 188 -7.61 7.02 -2.04
CA LEU A 188 -8.75 6.92 -1.13
C LEU A 188 -8.61 5.78 -0.13
N GLU A 189 -8.11 4.60 -0.54
CA GLU A 189 -7.82 3.48 0.38
C GLU A 189 -6.83 3.91 1.48
N HIS A 190 -5.75 4.58 1.08
CA HIS A 190 -4.76 5.08 2.02
C HIS A 190 -5.34 6.15 2.96
N MET A 191 -6.06 7.12 2.41
CA MET A 191 -6.71 8.19 3.17
C MET A 191 -7.73 7.64 4.18
N LEU A 192 -8.61 6.72 3.76
CA LEU A 192 -9.64 6.12 4.61
C LEU A 192 -9.04 5.25 5.71
N HIS A 193 -7.93 4.56 5.46
CA HIS A 193 -7.23 3.76 6.46
C HIS A 193 -6.77 4.59 7.67
N HIS A 194 -6.27 5.80 7.43
CA HIS A 194 -5.71 6.68 8.46
C HIS A 194 -6.73 7.64 9.08
N ALA A 195 -7.90 7.81 8.47
CA ALA A 195 -8.91 8.73 8.94
C ALA A 195 -9.68 8.24 10.18
N ARG A 196 -10.02 9.17 11.07
CA ARG A 196 -10.84 8.94 12.26
C ARG A 196 -11.96 9.98 12.30
N GLY A 197 -13.19 9.48 12.26
CA GLY A 197 -14.39 10.30 12.33
C GLY A 197 -14.66 10.83 13.74
N THR A 198 -15.08 12.08 13.84
CA THR A 198 -15.55 12.72 15.09
C THR A 198 -16.71 13.67 14.81
N ASP A 199 -17.47 14.01 15.86
CA ASP A 199 -18.50 15.05 15.87
C ASP A 199 -18.02 16.36 16.51
N PHE A 200 -16.77 16.40 16.98
CA PHE A 200 -16.14 17.53 17.66
C PHE A 200 -16.84 17.99 18.95
N SER A 201 -17.73 17.19 19.53
CA SER A 201 -18.60 17.58 20.64
C SER A 201 -17.89 17.89 21.96
N ASN A 202 -16.65 17.41 22.14
CA ASN A 202 -15.87 17.54 23.37
C ASN A 202 -14.52 18.24 23.15
N ALA A 203 -14.48 19.25 22.29
CA ALA A 203 -13.26 20.03 22.05
C ALA A 203 -12.82 20.78 23.32
N ASP A 204 -11.53 20.76 23.60
CA ASP A 204 -10.93 21.59 24.66
C ASP A 204 -10.91 23.04 24.18
N THR A 205 -11.61 23.92 24.88
CA THR A 205 -11.72 25.35 24.54
C THR A 205 -10.70 26.23 25.26
N THR A 206 -9.82 25.64 26.08
CA THR A 206 -8.75 26.38 26.76
C THR A 206 -7.61 26.78 25.82
N GLN A 207 -7.51 26.10 24.67
CA GLN A 207 -6.57 26.38 23.59
C GLN A 207 -7.29 26.27 22.25
N ILE A 208 -6.75 26.90 21.22
CA ILE A 208 -7.27 26.74 19.86
C ILE A 208 -6.94 25.32 19.40
N SER A 209 -7.97 24.50 19.24
CA SER A 209 -7.85 23.11 18.79
C SER A 209 -8.94 22.75 17.78
N ILE A 210 -8.87 21.54 17.24
CA ILE A 210 -9.92 21.00 16.37
C ILE A 210 -11.26 21.00 17.12
N GLY A 211 -12.30 21.52 16.48
CA GLY A 211 -13.65 21.71 17.03
C GLY A 211 -13.88 23.08 17.67
N THR A 212 -12.88 23.96 17.73
CA THR A 212 -13.02 25.30 18.31
C THR A 212 -13.48 26.35 17.30
N ILE A 213 -14.17 27.38 17.80
CA ILE A 213 -14.52 28.58 17.05
C ILE A 213 -13.64 29.72 17.59
N VAL A 214 -12.93 30.39 16.70
CA VAL A 214 -12.04 31.51 17.02
C VAL A 214 -12.57 32.78 16.38
N THR A 215 -12.49 33.89 17.10
CA THR A 215 -12.80 35.22 16.57
C THR A 215 -11.51 36.01 16.47
N LEU A 216 -11.15 36.38 15.25
CA LEU A 216 -10.00 37.21 14.94
C LEU A 216 -10.46 38.66 14.87
N ARG A 217 -9.69 39.57 15.48
CA ARG A 217 -9.93 41.00 15.39
C ARG A 217 -8.74 41.66 14.70
N GLU A 218 -9.02 42.36 13.61
CA GLU A 218 -8.00 43.13 12.90
C GLU A 218 -7.57 44.34 13.75
N VAL A 219 -6.26 44.51 13.94
CA VAL A 219 -5.70 45.52 14.85
C VAL A 219 -5.98 46.95 14.35
N ASP A 220 -5.94 47.16 13.04
CA ASP A 220 -6.03 48.50 12.44
C ASP A 220 -7.48 48.96 12.24
N SER A 221 -8.35 48.07 11.74
CA SER A 221 -9.76 48.41 11.45
C SER A 221 -10.72 48.11 12.60
N GLY A 222 -10.32 47.24 13.52
CA GLY A 222 -11.17 46.72 14.57
C GLY A 222 -12.25 45.75 14.11
N GLN A 223 -12.27 45.34 12.84
CA GLN A 223 -13.22 44.35 12.31
C GLN A 223 -12.98 42.98 12.93
N GLU A 224 -14.08 42.25 13.17
CA GLU A 224 -14.06 40.90 13.75
C GLU A 224 -14.57 39.89 12.73
N GLU A 225 -13.83 38.79 12.57
CA GLU A 225 -14.21 37.64 11.75
C GLU A 225 -14.10 36.37 12.57
N SER A 226 -15.08 35.46 12.43
CA SER A 226 -15.09 34.19 13.16
C SER A 226 -14.82 33.02 12.23
N TYR A 227 -13.96 32.11 12.66
CA TYR A 227 -13.57 30.91 11.94
C TYR A 227 -13.77 29.67 12.80
N THR A 228 -14.18 28.57 12.17
CA THR A 228 -14.30 27.27 12.85
C THR A 228 -13.16 26.36 12.41
N VAL A 229 -12.34 25.87 13.34
CA VAL A 229 -11.24 24.96 13.05
C VAL A 229 -11.76 23.53 13.12
N LEU A 230 -11.89 22.84 11.98
CA LEU A 230 -12.36 21.47 11.90
C LEU A 230 -11.29 20.52 11.34
N GLY A 231 -11.69 19.29 11.03
CA GLY A 231 -10.82 18.23 10.56
C GLY A 231 -10.21 18.49 9.17
N ALA A 232 -9.27 17.62 8.81
CA ALA A 232 -8.43 17.73 7.62
C ALA A 232 -9.21 17.91 6.31
N TRP A 233 -10.44 17.41 6.30
CA TRP A 233 -11.31 17.24 5.14
C TRP A 233 -12.52 18.16 5.14
N ASP A 234 -12.65 18.99 6.17
CA ASP A 234 -13.85 19.75 6.47
C ASP A 234 -13.73 21.22 6.05
N GLY A 235 -12.59 21.64 5.51
CA GLY A 235 -12.35 23.01 5.07
C GLY A 235 -13.40 23.49 4.06
N ASP A 236 -14.03 24.61 4.38
CA ASP A 236 -15.08 25.26 3.60
C ASP A 236 -14.95 26.79 3.80
N PRO A 237 -14.21 27.48 2.91
CA PRO A 237 -13.96 28.92 3.03
C PRO A 237 -15.24 29.76 2.99
N GLU A 238 -16.28 29.32 2.26
CA GLU A 238 -17.56 30.05 2.17
C GLU A 238 -18.31 30.03 3.50
N ARG A 239 -18.05 29.02 4.34
CA ARG A 239 -18.63 28.88 5.68
C ARG A 239 -17.66 29.26 6.79
N HIS A 240 -16.52 29.87 6.46
CA HIS A 240 -15.44 30.18 7.41
C HIS A 240 -14.95 28.96 8.19
N ILE A 241 -14.95 27.78 7.57
CA ILE A 241 -14.41 26.54 8.16
C ILE A 241 -12.99 26.34 7.64
N ILE A 242 -12.05 26.26 8.58
CA ILE A 242 -10.63 26.05 8.31
C ILE A 242 -10.28 24.62 8.71
N SER A 243 -9.52 23.93 7.86
CA SER A 243 -8.92 22.63 8.20
C SER A 243 -7.65 22.86 8.98
N TYR A 244 -7.47 22.13 10.09
CA TYR A 244 -6.26 22.20 10.93
C TYR A 244 -4.96 21.82 10.20
N GLN A 245 -5.05 21.25 8.98
CA GLN A 245 -3.87 20.92 8.17
C GLN A 245 -3.45 22.05 7.22
N THR A 246 -4.20 23.14 7.18
CA THR A 246 -3.87 24.29 6.33
C THR A 246 -2.92 25.24 7.05
N ALA A 247 -2.14 26.03 6.32
CA ALA A 247 -1.18 26.96 6.95
C ALA A 247 -1.82 28.03 7.87
N ILE A 248 -3.14 28.21 7.80
CA ILE A 248 -3.91 29.14 8.63
C ILE A 248 -4.52 28.44 9.85
N GLY A 249 -4.79 27.14 9.75
CA GLY A 249 -5.41 26.33 10.81
C GLY A 249 -4.40 25.70 11.75
#